data_AF-A0A2H0I350-F1
#
_entry.id   AF-A0A2H0I350-F1
#
_cell.length_a   1.000
_cell.length_b   1.000
_cell.length_c   1.000
_cell.angle_alpha   90.00
_cell.angle_beta   90.00
_cell.angle_gamma   90.00
#
_symmetry.space_group_name_H-M   'P 1'
#
loop_
_entity.id
_entity.type
_entity.pdbx_description
1 polymer ?
#
loop_
_entity_poly.entity_id
_entity_poly.type
_entity_poly.pdbx_seq_one_letter_code
_entity_poly.pdbx_strand_id
1 'polypeptide(L)'
;MSIFQKNISIFLIGGILCSFSTSFALTNKESVTVSINTLNTSITASIVLKEKTLSDRANELGNRYDATIKSLGFQPDEVEALTSIKKLAVPSFRQDIAQAYLDLKQNILQDIKTSQTSLATLRDEVALGYTTLSDAQKQSYDAKIADIRNTYTAFLSGSSSSIDSFTTTFSGRILSDTELVKKMMQDNGEYILFIRDIRSIYGKLEGNKAQLLLNKETLDKQILPKIQGGFSVFSANKKMFTDVIRNDLTSGLVKAMVAQERIKKQETELRAYIEDIMNKWNEYLAKNFGQDEELLSATKDTENILVLEKELHDKIYDSAGNIQSLNILGSGALLADIAKINSNLANVSAILSSLIATYGTGNTLGSLNDKLTTAYKAQILAYRADFTKLLENRLNNVLLDEKNHSQTLTLIDQEEQILKQNLGAVVSADFTEQLIKSFNTKILALAKTDGRSDTLKKVQMLMYRYNRIVTQKKIDSTTLIPYYGIRASLDSTLGNIFLSLENKVGKDVLLVKFPLISDKINVLLGTNLSAKNRYTLLVVQSNILKYLEDATK
;
A
#
# COMPACT_ATOMS: atom_id res chain seq x y z
N MET A 1 31.49 -57.02 2.64
CA MET A 1 31.01 -57.76 3.83
C MET A 1 30.73 -59.19 3.39
N SER A 2 31.40 -60.16 4.01
CA SER A 2 31.81 -61.42 3.39
C SER A 2 30.69 -62.43 3.16
N ILE A 3 30.90 -63.31 2.17
CA ILE A 3 30.16 -64.54 1.85
C ILE A 3 29.89 -65.41 3.10
N PHE A 4 30.68 -65.21 4.17
CA PHE A 4 30.53 -65.86 5.46
C PHE A 4 29.26 -65.46 6.24
N GLN A 5 28.79 -64.21 6.16
CA GLN A 5 27.53 -63.83 6.84
C GLN A 5 26.27 -64.31 6.08
N LYS A 6 26.36 -64.45 4.76
CA LYS A 6 25.24 -64.92 3.92
C LYS A 6 24.90 -66.39 4.16
N ASN A 7 25.91 -67.20 4.50
CA ASN A 7 25.75 -68.62 4.80
C ASN A 7 25.30 -68.90 6.25
N ILE A 8 25.63 -68.04 7.21
CA ILE A 8 25.30 -68.25 8.63
C ILE A 8 23.79 -68.08 8.90
N SER A 9 23.10 -67.14 8.23
CA SER A 9 21.64 -66.97 8.40
C SER A 9 20.81 -68.06 7.72
N ILE A 10 21.29 -68.61 6.59
CA ILE A 10 20.63 -69.75 5.91
C ILE A 10 20.83 -71.04 6.72
N PHE A 11 22.00 -71.23 7.35
CA PHE A 11 22.25 -72.40 8.21
C PHE A 11 21.47 -72.34 9.53
N LEU A 12 21.28 -71.16 10.14
CA LEU A 12 20.49 -71.05 11.37
C LEU A 12 18.98 -71.28 11.14
N ILE A 13 18.45 -70.90 9.98
CA ILE A 13 17.02 -71.11 9.63
C ILE A 13 16.80 -72.52 9.03
N GLY A 14 17.76 -73.02 8.24
CA GLY A 14 17.76 -74.39 7.71
C GLY A 14 17.93 -75.46 8.80
N GLY A 15 18.71 -75.18 9.84
CA GLY A 15 18.89 -76.08 10.98
C GLY A 15 17.64 -76.29 11.85
N ILE A 16 16.67 -75.37 11.79
CA ILE A 16 15.40 -75.47 12.51
C ILE A 16 14.38 -76.32 11.75
N LEU A 17 14.53 -76.53 10.44
CA LEU A 17 13.63 -77.37 9.64
C LEU A 17 13.88 -78.89 9.86
N CYS A 18 15.09 -79.28 10.27
CA CYS A 18 15.45 -80.69 10.45
C CYS A 18 14.92 -81.36 11.73
N SER A 19 14.29 -80.62 12.65
CA SER A 19 13.82 -81.17 13.94
C SER A 19 12.30 -81.38 14.05
N PHE A 20 11.54 -81.24 12.95
CA PHE A 20 10.09 -81.38 12.96
C PHE A 20 9.55 -82.67 12.32
N SER A 21 10.28 -83.79 12.43
CA SER A 21 9.89 -85.09 11.88
C SER A 21 8.97 -85.92 12.80
N THR A 22 8.60 -85.41 13.98
CA THR A 22 7.69 -86.08 14.91
C THR A 22 6.25 -85.61 14.71
N SER A 23 5.31 -86.55 14.51
CA SER A 23 3.87 -86.26 14.53
C SER A 23 3.48 -85.62 15.87
N PHE A 24 2.72 -84.52 15.85
CA PHE A 24 2.25 -83.90 17.09
C PHE A 24 1.06 -84.62 17.72
N ALA A 25 0.44 -85.55 16.99
CA ALA A 25 -0.65 -86.40 17.47
C ALA A 25 -0.33 -87.11 18.80
N LEU A 26 0.96 -87.34 19.11
CA LEU A 26 1.44 -88.00 20.32
C LEU A 26 2.22 -87.07 21.29
N THR A 27 2.27 -85.76 21.03
CA THR A 27 2.98 -84.79 21.88
C THR A 27 2.01 -83.99 22.77
N ASN A 28 2.51 -83.46 23.89
CA ASN A 28 1.70 -82.62 24.79
C ASN A 28 1.45 -81.22 24.18
N LYS A 29 0.39 -80.56 24.67
CA LYS A 29 -0.08 -79.24 24.22
C LYS A 29 1.03 -78.20 24.19
N GLU A 30 1.88 -78.20 25.22
CA GLU A 30 2.98 -77.26 25.38
C GLU A 30 3.99 -77.39 24.24
N SER A 31 4.36 -78.63 23.88
CA SER A 31 5.30 -78.91 22.79
C SER A 31 4.77 -78.46 21.42
N VAL A 32 3.48 -78.67 21.14
CA VAL A 32 2.84 -78.21 19.90
C VAL A 32 2.80 -76.69 19.84
N THR A 33 2.44 -76.04 20.94
CA THR A 33 2.37 -74.58 21.04
C THR A 33 3.75 -73.94 20.83
N VAL A 34 4.80 -74.49 21.45
CA VAL A 34 6.18 -74.02 21.27
C VAL A 34 6.63 -74.19 19.80
N SER A 35 6.27 -75.29 19.16
CA SER A 35 6.59 -75.57 17.77
C SER A 35 5.90 -74.61 16.80
N ILE A 36 4.61 -74.33 17.02
CA ILE A 36 3.85 -73.35 16.25
C ILE A 36 4.44 -71.95 16.43
N ASN A 37 4.75 -71.54 17.68
CA ASN A 37 5.37 -70.24 17.96
C ASN A 37 6.73 -70.11 17.25
N THR A 38 7.56 -71.15 17.28
CA THR A 38 8.87 -71.17 16.61
C THR A 38 8.74 -71.03 15.09
N LEU A 39 7.77 -71.74 14.49
CA LEU A 39 7.48 -71.61 13.06
C LEU A 39 6.97 -70.20 12.72
N ASN A 40 6.08 -69.63 13.53
CA ASN A 40 5.58 -68.27 13.35
C ASN A 40 6.68 -67.21 13.46
N THR A 41 7.59 -67.34 14.43
CA THR A 41 8.78 -66.47 14.56
C THR A 41 9.67 -66.59 13.32
N SER A 42 9.88 -67.80 12.81
CA SER A 42 10.69 -68.04 11.61
C SER A 42 10.07 -67.44 10.34
N ILE A 43 8.75 -67.58 10.19
CA ILE A 43 7.97 -66.94 9.10
C ILE A 43 8.10 -65.42 9.20
N THR A 44 7.88 -64.85 10.39
CA THR A 44 7.96 -63.40 10.62
C THR A 44 9.35 -62.86 10.26
N ALA A 45 10.41 -63.48 10.78
CA ALA A 45 11.78 -63.07 10.52
C ALA A 45 12.12 -63.15 9.02
N SER A 46 11.65 -64.20 8.34
CA SER A 46 11.88 -64.37 6.90
C SER A 46 11.12 -63.38 6.05
N ILE A 47 9.86 -63.04 6.40
CA ILE A 47 9.10 -61.97 5.74
C ILE A 47 9.88 -60.65 5.82
N VAL A 48 10.28 -60.25 7.03
CA VAL A 48 11.04 -58.99 7.25
C VAL A 48 12.35 -59.00 6.47
N LEU A 49 13.08 -60.12 6.48
CA LEU A 49 14.34 -60.25 5.75
C LEU A 49 14.14 -60.14 4.23
N LYS A 50 13.09 -60.77 3.67
CA LYS A 50 12.81 -60.73 2.22
C LYS A 50 12.32 -59.36 1.77
N GLU A 51 11.45 -58.71 2.53
CA GLU A 51 11.04 -57.33 2.27
C GLU A 51 12.24 -56.38 2.28
N LYS A 52 13.11 -56.50 3.29
CA LYS A 52 14.34 -55.71 3.36
C LYS A 52 15.24 -55.99 2.17
N THR A 53 15.49 -57.25 1.84
CA THR A 53 16.35 -57.63 0.71
C THR A 53 15.82 -57.07 -0.60
N LEU A 54 14.51 -57.18 -0.85
CA LEU A 54 13.88 -56.66 -2.06
C LEU A 54 13.98 -55.12 -2.12
N SER A 55 13.74 -54.43 -1.01
CA SER A 55 13.91 -52.97 -0.89
C SER A 55 15.37 -52.54 -1.16
N ASP A 56 16.33 -53.22 -0.52
CA ASP A 56 17.76 -52.96 -0.71
C ASP A 56 18.16 -53.15 -2.19
N ARG A 57 17.64 -54.18 -2.87
CA ARG A 57 17.87 -54.41 -4.30
C ARG A 57 17.25 -53.35 -5.20
N ALA A 58 16.00 -52.95 -4.93
CA ALA A 58 15.34 -51.89 -5.69
C ALA A 58 16.12 -50.56 -5.58
N ASN A 59 16.55 -50.21 -4.36
CA ASN A 59 17.37 -49.02 -4.11
C ASN A 59 18.75 -49.11 -4.79
N GLU A 60 19.42 -50.27 -4.70
CA GLU A 60 20.70 -50.50 -5.37
C GLU A 60 20.58 -50.29 -6.88
N LEU A 61 19.54 -50.84 -7.52
CA LEU A 61 19.28 -50.70 -8.94
C LEU A 61 19.00 -49.24 -9.34
N GLY A 62 18.16 -48.54 -8.56
CA GLY A 62 17.90 -47.11 -8.78
C GLY A 62 19.18 -46.27 -8.69
N ASN A 63 20.01 -46.52 -7.68
CA ASN A 63 21.29 -45.81 -7.51
C ASN A 63 22.30 -46.14 -8.62
N ARG A 64 22.34 -47.39 -9.09
CA ARG A 64 23.19 -47.80 -10.22
C ARG A 64 22.76 -47.13 -11.52
N TYR A 65 21.46 -47.03 -11.76
CA TYR A 65 20.92 -46.28 -12.89
C TYR A 65 21.33 -44.81 -12.81
N ASP A 66 21.15 -44.15 -11.66
CA ASP A 66 21.52 -42.75 -11.46
C ASP A 66 23.01 -42.49 -11.69
N ALA A 67 23.86 -43.36 -11.15
CA ALA A 67 25.31 -43.28 -11.35
C ALA A 67 25.68 -43.41 -12.83
N THR A 68 24.95 -44.25 -13.58
CA THR A 68 25.16 -44.46 -15.01
C THR A 68 24.72 -43.24 -15.81
N ILE A 69 23.56 -42.65 -15.51
CA ILE A 69 23.13 -41.40 -16.15
C ILE A 69 24.11 -40.26 -15.88
N LYS A 70 24.60 -40.14 -14.63
CA LYS A 70 25.61 -39.15 -14.24
C LYS A 70 26.93 -39.32 -14.99
N SER A 71 27.38 -40.55 -15.23
CA SER A 71 28.62 -40.79 -15.97
C SER A 71 28.54 -40.37 -17.45
N LEU A 72 27.32 -40.26 -18.00
CA LEU A 72 27.06 -39.70 -19.32
C LEU A 72 27.05 -38.16 -19.37
N GLY A 73 27.18 -37.48 -18.22
CA GLY A 73 27.13 -36.01 -18.14
C GLY A 73 25.72 -35.43 -18.04
N PHE A 74 24.73 -36.27 -17.74
CA PHE A 74 23.33 -35.88 -17.52
C PHE A 74 22.93 -36.07 -16.06
N GLN A 75 21.90 -35.37 -15.62
CA GLN A 75 21.31 -35.60 -14.30
C GLN A 75 20.08 -36.53 -14.43
N PRO A 76 19.84 -37.45 -13.48
CA PRO A 76 18.69 -38.36 -13.54
C PRO A 76 17.34 -37.65 -13.64
N ASP A 77 17.22 -36.50 -12.98
CA ASP A 77 16.03 -35.64 -13.02
C ASP A 77 15.84 -34.96 -14.39
N GLU A 78 16.89 -34.76 -15.20
CA GLU A 78 16.77 -34.30 -16.60
C GLU A 78 16.11 -35.36 -17.47
N VAL A 79 16.47 -36.64 -17.25
CA VAL A 79 15.86 -37.79 -17.92
C VAL A 79 14.39 -37.91 -17.52
N GLU A 80 14.07 -37.79 -16.23
CA GLU A 80 12.68 -37.82 -15.77
C GLU A 80 11.86 -36.66 -16.34
N ALA A 81 12.40 -35.44 -16.35
CA ALA A 81 11.72 -34.28 -16.94
C ALA A 81 11.42 -34.49 -18.43
N LEU A 82 12.38 -34.99 -19.22
CA LEU A 82 12.16 -35.25 -20.64
C LEU A 82 11.18 -36.41 -20.90
N THR A 83 11.16 -37.42 -20.04
CA THR A 83 10.16 -38.50 -20.08
C THR A 83 8.77 -37.96 -19.77
N SER A 84 8.61 -37.13 -18.73
CA SER A 84 7.33 -36.52 -18.33
C SER A 84 6.74 -35.63 -19.41
N ILE A 85 7.57 -34.90 -20.16
CA ILE A 85 7.12 -34.09 -21.31
C ILE A 85 7.05 -34.89 -22.63
N LYS A 86 7.17 -36.22 -22.57
CA LYS A 86 7.07 -37.15 -23.71
C LYS A 86 8.10 -36.90 -24.82
N LYS A 87 9.29 -36.38 -24.48
CA LYS A 87 10.43 -36.22 -25.40
C LYS A 87 11.38 -37.41 -25.36
N LEU A 88 11.41 -38.12 -24.24
CA LEU A 88 11.96 -39.46 -24.17
C LEU A 88 10.82 -40.46 -24.35
N ALA A 89 10.91 -41.27 -25.40
CA ALA A 89 10.05 -42.43 -25.62
C ALA A 89 10.62 -43.68 -24.92
N VAL A 90 11.21 -43.48 -23.74
CA VAL A 90 11.78 -44.55 -22.90
C VAL A 90 10.86 -44.70 -21.67
N PRO A 91 10.48 -45.93 -21.29
CA PRO A 91 9.77 -46.16 -20.03
C PRO A 91 10.56 -45.58 -18.84
N SER A 92 9.86 -44.96 -17.89
CA SER A 92 10.52 -44.39 -16.71
C SER A 92 11.09 -45.50 -15.83
N PHE A 93 12.41 -45.69 -15.89
CA PHE A 93 13.10 -46.75 -15.14
C PHE A 93 12.76 -46.75 -13.64
N ARG A 94 12.64 -45.55 -13.03
CA ARG A 94 12.27 -45.43 -11.61
C ARG A 94 10.83 -45.83 -11.33
N GLN A 95 9.89 -45.36 -12.15
CA GLN A 95 8.48 -45.73 -11.97
C GLN A 95 8.30 -47.24 -12.15
N ASP A 96 8.98 -47.82 -13.14
CA ASP A 96 8.93 -49.25 -13.40
C ASP A 96 9.54 -50.07 -12.26
N ILE A 97 10.69 -49.66 -11.70
CA ILE A 97 11.27 -50.32 -10.51
C ILE A 97 10.31 -50.20 -9.33
N ALA A 98 9.75 -49.02 -9.07
CA ALA A 98 8.87 -48.79 -7.93
C ALA A 98 7.61 -49.66 -8.04
N GLN A 99 6.99 -49.70 -9.23
CA GLN A 99 5.82 -50.53 -9.48
C GLN A 99 6.16 -52.03 -9.37
N ALA A 100 7.23 -52.48 -10.03
CA ALA A 100 7.65 -53.88 -9.98
C ALA A 100 8.06 -54.33 -8.56
N TYR A 101 8.64 -53.43 -7.77
CA TYR A 101 8.92 -53.66 -6.34
C TYR A 101 7.61 -53.89 -5.56
N LEU A 102 6.61 -53.02 -5.73
CA LEU A 102 5.32 -53.14 -5.04
C LEU A 102 4.58 -54.42 -5.43
N ASP A 103 4.51 -54.70 -6.73
CA ASP A 103 3.87 -55.91 -7.27
C ASP A 103 4.56 -57.17 -6.76
N LEU A 104 5.90 -57.20 -6.82
CA LEU A 104 6.67 -58.35 -6.34
C LEU A 104 6.56 -58.54 -4.84
N LYS A 105 6.58 -57.44 -4.07
CA LYS A 105 6.36 -57.47 -2.63
C LYS A 105 5.00 -58.07 -2.29
N GLN A 106 3.94 -57.66 -2.99
CA GLN A 106 2.61 -58.22 -2.79
C GLN A 106 2.59 -59.72 -3.14
N ASN A 107 3.12 -60.10 -4.30
CA ASN A 107 3.11 -61.48 -4.80
C ASN A 107 3.91 -62.43 -3.89
N ILE A 108 5.08 -62.02 -3.40
CA ILE A 108 5.90 -62.85 -2.50
C ILE A 108 5.23 -63.04 -1.14
N LEU A 109 4.45 -62.07 -0.67
CA LEU A 109 3.95 -62.04 0.71
C LEU A 109 2.54 -62.57 0.89
N GLN A 110 1.72 -62.57 -0.16
CA GLN A 110 0.29 -62.87 -0.06
C GLN A 110 0.02 -64.25 0.57
N ASP A 111 0.66 -65.30 0.04
CA ASP A 111 0.41 -66.67 0.48
C ASP A 111 0.98 -66.94 1.88
N ILE A 112 2.20 -66.45 2.15
CA ILE A 112 2.85 -66.69 3.45
C ILE A 112 2.17 -65.92 4.59
N LYS A 113 1.63 -64.71 4.35
CA LYS A 113 0.83 -63.97 5.35
C LYS A 113 -0.51 -64.66 5.64
N THR A 114 -1.11 -65.27 4.61
CA THR A 114 -2.31 -66.10 4.78
C THR A 114 -1.99 -67.32 5.66
N SER A 115 -0.92 -68.06 5.33
CA SER A 115 -0.47 -69.20 6.14
C SER A 115 -0.06 -68.81 7.57
N GLN A 116 0.53 -67.63 7.75
CA GLN A 116 0.86 -67.08 9.07
C GLN A 116 -0.40 -66.82 9.92
N THR A 117 -1.45 -66.28 9.30
CA THR A 117 -2.74 -66.05 9.96
C THR A 117 -3.39 -67.38 10.34
N SER A 118 -3.41 -68.35 9.42
CA SER A 118 -3.89 -69.71 9.72
C SER A 118 -3.09 -70.39 10.84
N LEU A 119 -1.78 -70.15 10.90
CA LEU A 119 -0.92 -70.67 11.95
C LEU A 119 -1.24 -70.06 13.33
N ALA A 120 -1.55 -68.76 13.38
CA ALA A 120 -2.00 -68.10 14.60
C ALA A 120 -3.36 -68.62 15.08
N THR A 121 -4.31 -68.83 14.17
CA THR A 121 -5.61 -69.45 14.51
C THR A 121 -5.42 -70.87 15.06
N LEU A 122 -4.59 -71.69 14.41
CA LEU A 122 -4.26 -73.04 14.88
C LEU A 122 -3.60 -73.01 16.26
N ARG A 123 -2.72 -72.05 16.52
CA ARG A 123 -2.11 -71.85 17.83
C ARG A 123 -3.16 -71.62 18.91
N ASP A 124 -4.14 -70.76 18.65
CA ASP A 124 -5.19 -70.43 19.62
C ASP A 124 -6.15 -71.61 19.84
N GLU A 125 -6.50 -72.34 18.77
CA GLU A 125 -7.29 -73.58 18.86
C GLU A 125 -6.58 -74.66 19.70
N VAL A 126 -5.28 -74.84 19.50
CA VAL A 126 -4.42 -75.74 20.31
C VAL A 126 -4.35 -75.23 21.76
N ALA A 127 -4.24 -73.92 21.98
CA ALA A 127 -4.17 -73.34 23.31
C ALA A 127 -5.46 -73.53 24.12
N LEU A 128 -6.63 -73.62 23.48
CA LEU A 128 -7.93 -73.71 24.14
C LEU A 128 -8.44 -75.14 24.36
N GLY A 129 -8.19 -76.07 23.43
CA GLY A 129 -8.88 -77.37 23.43
C GLY A 129 -8.03 -78.62 23.19
N TYR A 130 -6.71 -78.51 23.05
CA TYR A 130 -5.87 -79.62 22.57
C TYR A 130 -5.92 -80.92 23.40
N THR A 131 -6.08 -80.80 24.73
CA THR A 131 -6.09 -81.95 25.65
C THR A 131 -7.36 -82.79 25.54
N THR A 132 -8.44 -82.26 24.94
CA THR A 132 -9.73 -82.94 24.76
C THR A 132 -9.99 -83.39 23.32
N LEU A 133 -9.04 -83.19 22.41
CA LEU A 133 -9.15 -83.61 21.01
C LEU A 133 -8.92 -85.12 20.85
N SER A 134 -9.67 -85.73 19.94
CA SER A 134 -9.40 -87.11 19.48
C SER A 134 -8.11 -87.18 18.65
N ASP A 135 -7.54 -88.37 18.53
CA ASP A 135 -6.32 -88.56 17.76
C ASP A 135 -6.50 -88.20 16.27
N ALA A 136 -7.69 -88.43 15.71
CA ALA A 136 -8.04 -88.00 14.36
C ALA A 136 -8.03 -86.47 14.19
N GLN A 137 -8.51 -85.73 15.21
CA GLN A 137 -8.48 -84.27 15.21
C GLN A 137 -7.05 -83.73 15.34
N LYS A 138 -6.21 -84.35 16.17
CA LYS A 138 -4.79 -83.98 16.29
C LYS A 138 -4.02 -84.26 14.99
N GLN A 139 -4.29 -85.38 14.31
CA GLN A 139 -3.74 -85.67 12.99
C GLN A 139 -4.16 -84.64 11.93
N SER A 140 -5.39 -84.10 12.02
CA SER A 140 -5.83 -83.01 11.15
C SER A 140 -5.02 -81.73 11.39
N TYR A 141 -4.66 -81.41 12.64
CA TYR A 141 -3.82 -80.27 12.96
C TYR A 141 -2.38 -80.47 12.49
N ASP A 142 -1.83 -81.68 12.62
CA ASP A 142 -0.53 -82.06 12.06
C ASP A 142 -0.47 -81.79 10.55
N ALA A 143 -1.51 -82.21 9.83
CA ALA A 143 -1.60 -82.00 8.39
C ALA A 143 -1.61 -80.50 8.03
N LYS A 144 -2.38 -79.67 8.75
CA LYS A 144 -2.42 -78.21 8.52
C LYS A 144 -1.09 -77.53 8.84
N ILE A 145 -0.41 -77.93 9.93
CA ILE A 145 0.92 -77.39 10.28
C ILE A 145 1.95 -77.82 9.23
N ALA A 146 1.90 -79.06 8.75
CA ALA A 146 2.76 -79.56 7.68
C ALA A 146 2.55 -78.78 6.37
N ASP A 147 1.30 -78.48 6.02
CA ASP A 147 0.96 -77.69 4.84
C ASP A 147 1.53 -76.26 4.94
N ILE A 148 1.39 -75.61 6.10
CA ILE A 148 1.99 -74.30 6.38
C ILE A 148 3.53 -74.35 6.28
N ARG A 149 4.18 -75.43 6.70
CA ARG A 149 5.64 -75.60 6.52
C ARG A 149 6.03 -75.77 5.05
N ASN A 150 5.23 -76.50 4.28
CA ASN A 150 5.48 -76.66 2.85
C ASN A 150 5.37 -75.30 2.15
N THR A 151 4.34 -74.50 2.48
CA THR A 151 4.19 -73.13 2.00
C THR A 151 5.34 -72.23 2.45
N TYR A 152 5.80 -72.33 3.70
CA TYR A 152 6.98 -71.59 4.18
C TYR A 152 8.26 -71.98 3.44
N THR A 153 8.45 -73.27 3.14
CA THR A 153 9.62 -73.76 2.39
C THR A 153 9.58 -73.26 0.94
N ALA A 154 8.40 -73.32 0.30
CA ALA A 154 8.18 -72.77 -1.03
C ALA A 154 8.37 -71.24 -1.06
N PHE A 155 7.94 -70.54 -0.01
CA PHE A 155 8.18 -69.10 0.15
C PHE A 155 9.68 -68.79 0.22
N LEU A 156 10.47 -69.53 1.00
CA LEU A 156 11.92 -69.27 1.13
C LEU A 156 12.67 -69.39 -0.22
N SER A 157 12.41 -70.46 -0.98
CA SER A 157 13.05 -70.70 -2.27
C SER A 157 12.47 -69.84 -3.40
N GLY A 158 11.15 -69.70 -3.45
CA GLY A 158 10.42 -68.92 -4.44
C GLY A 158 10.72 -67.42 -4.32
N SER A 159 10.66 -66.85 -3.11
CA SER A 159 10.95 -65.42 -2.90
C SER A 159 12.37 -65.04 -3.30
N SER A 160 13.36 -65.90 -3.01
CA SER A 160 14.76 -65.67 -3.41
C SER A 160 14.90 -65.63 -4.92
N SER A 161 14.32 -66.62 -5.60
CA SER A 161 14.36 -66.73 -7.06
C SER A 161 13.68 -65.53 -7.74
N SER A 162 12.54 -65.08 -7.20
CA SER A 162 11.82 -63.93 -7.74
C SER A 162 12.56 -62.61 -7.51
N ILE A 163 13.21 -62.42 -6.34
CA ILE A 163 14.06 -61.24 -6.06
C ILE A 163 15.30 -61.24 -6.99
N ASP A 164 15.91 -62.39 -7.23
CA ASP A 164 17.06 -62.51 -8.13
C ASP A 164 16.66 -62.26 -9.60
N SER A 165 15.48 -62.75 -10.01
CA SER A 165 14.91 -62.46 -11.33
C SER A 165 14.60 -60.97 -11.52
N PHE A 166 13.99 -60.33 -10.52
CA PHE A 166 13.81 -58.87 -10.48
C PHE A 166 15.14 -58.14 -10.63
N THR A 167 16.15 -58.54 -9.85
CA THR A 167 17.48 -57.92 -9.88
C THR A 167 18.15 -58.05 -11.24
N THR A 168 18.04 -59.22 -11.86
CA THR A 168 18.61 -59.53 -13.17
C THR A 168 17.92 -58.73 -14.28
N THR A 169 16.58 -58.71 -14.27
CA THR A 169 15.76 -57.99 -15.25
C THR A 169 16.12 -56.50 -15.27
N PHE A 170 16.11 -55.85 -14.10
CA PHE A 170 16.41 -54.42 -14.03
C PHE A 170 17.89 -54.11 -14.23
N SER A 171 18.82 -55.01 -13.87
CA SER A 171 20.23 -54.84 -14.22
C SER A 171 20.45 -54.86 -15.74
N GLY A 172 19.75 -55.74 -16.47
CA GLY A 172 19.78 -55.77 -17.93
C GLY A 172 19.20 -54.49 -18.54
N ARG A 173 18.10 -53.99 -17.98
CA ARG A 173 17.49 -52.73 -18.39
C ARG A 173 18.39 -51.52 -18.17
N ILE A 174 19.17 -51.45 -17.10
CA ILE A 174 20.13 -50.35 -16.92
C ILE A 174 21.03 -50.21 -18.14
N LEU A 175 21.52 -51.33 -18.69
CA LEU A 175 22.39 -51.31 -19.87
C LEU A 175 21.64 -50.86 -21.14
N SER A 176 20.46 -51.44 -21.41
CA SER A 176 19.67 -51.11 -22.62
C SER A 176 19.11 -49.69 -22.58
N ASP A 177 18.56 -49.28 -21.44
CA ASP A 177 17.89 -47.99 -21.27
C ASP A 177 18.95 -46.87 -21.27
N THR A 178 20.16 -47.10 -20.75
CA THR A 178 21.25 -46.11 -20.76
C THR A 178 21.67 -45.71 -22.18
N GLU A 179 21.87 -46.67 -23.08
CA GLU A 179 22.29 -46.34 -24.46
C GLU A 179 21.19 -45.59 -25.22
N LEU A 180 19.93 -45.98 -25.01
CA LEU A 180 18.79 -45.28 -25.57
C LEU A 180 18.65 -43.87 -24.99
N VAL A 181 18.75 -43.72 -23.67
CA VAL A 181 18.75 -42.42 -22.99
C VAL A 181 19.88 -41.56 -23.52
N LYS A 182 21.12 -42.05 -23.61
CA LYS A 182 22.25 -41.29 -24.16
C LYS A 182 21.95 -40.70 -25.53
N LYS A 183 21.45 -41.52 -26.46
CA LYS A 183 21.10 -41.07 -27.81
C LYS A 183 19.99 -40.03 -27.78
N MET A 184 18.90 -40.32 -27.07
CA MET A 184 17.75 -39.41 -27.04
C MET A 184 18.05 -38.11 -26.28
N MET A 185 18.94 -38.13 -25.29
CA MET A 185 19.43 -36.93 -24.60
C MET A 185 20.26 -36.06 -25.55
N GLN A 186 21.12 -36.64 -26.39
CA GLN A 186 21.84 -35.91 -27.44
C GLN A 186 20.88 -35.28 -28.45
N ASP A 187 19.87 -36.03 -28.89
CA ASP A 187 18.85 -35.55 -29.84
C ASP A 187 17.97 -34.41 -29.27
N ASN A 188 17.89 -34.29 -27.94
CA ASN A 188 17.11 -33.28 -27.23
C ASN A 188 17.98 -32.25 -26.48
N GLY A 189 19.23 -32.04 -26.92
CA GLY A 189 20.21 -31.18 -26.23
C GLY A 189 19.69 -29.77 -25.90
N GLU A 190 18.92 -29.13 -26.79
CA GLU A 190 18.32 -27.81 -26.55
C GLU A 190 17.32 -27.82 -25.38
N TYR A 191 16.50 -28.88 -25.24
CA TYR A 191 15.58 -29.04 -24.12
C TYR A 191 16.33 -29.27 -22.80
N ILE A 192 17.46 -29.98 -22.83
CA ILE A 192 18.30 -30.20 -21.63
C ILE A 192 18.89 -28.88 -21.16
N LEU A 193 19.47 -28.10 -22.06
CA LEU A 193 20.00 -26.77 -21.73
C LEU A 193 18.90 -25.88 -21.14
N PHE A 194 17.72 -25.91 -21.74
CA PHE A 194 16.56 -25.18 -21.25
C PHE A 194 16.11 -25.61 -19.84
N ILE A 195 16.02 -26.92 -19.57
CA ILE A 195 15.71 -27.48 -18.24
C ILE A 195 16.76 -27.04 -17.21
N ARG A 196 18.05 -27.07 -17.58
CA ARG A 196 19.15 -26.60 -16.74
C ARG A 196 19.03 -25.11 -16.41
N ASP A 197 18.70 -24.29 -17.40
CA ASP A 197 18.51 -22.85 -17.21
C ASP A 197 17.35 -22.55 -16.26
N ILE A 198 16.18 -23.18 -16.46
CA ILE A 198 15.05 -23.06 -15.52
C ILE A 198 15.48 -23.45 -14.11
N ARG A 199 16.07 -24.63 -13.94
CA ARG A 199 16.49 -25.12 -12.61
C ARG A 199 17.53 -24.21 -11.96
N SER A 200 18.47 -23.69 -12.72
CA SER A 200 19.49 -22.75 -12.24
C SER A 200 18.87 -21.44 -11.77
N ILE A 201 17.98 -20.85 -12.57
CA ILE A 201 17.34 -19.58 -12.26
C ILE A 201 16.33 -19.75 -11.10
N TYR A 202 15.55 -20.83 -11.10
CA TYR A 202 14.61 -21.16 -10.04
C TYR A 202 15.33 -21.54 -8.74
N GLY A 203 16.50 -22.20 -8.80
CA GLY A 203 17.31 -22.50 -7.62
C GLY A 203 17.74 -21.26 -6.84
N LYS A 204 17.99 -20.14 -7.53
CA LYS A 204 18.21 -18.83 -6.86
C LYS A 204 16.95 -18.32 -6.17
N LEU A 205 15.79 -18.53 -6.79
CA LEU A 205 14.49 -18.15 -6.25
C LEU A 205 14.20 -18.93 -4.96
N GLU A 206 14.44 -20.25 -4.95
CA GLU A 206 14.33 -21.10 -3.76
C GLU A 206 15.16 -20.58 -2.58
N GLY A 207 16.41 -20.17 -2.81
CA GLY A 207 17.25 -19.57 -1.79
C GLY A 207 16.67 -18.28 -1.20
N ASN A 208 16.17 -17.39 -2.06
CA ASN A 208 15.54 -16.14 -1.62
C ASN A 208 14.20 -16.37 -0.92
N LYS A 209 13.42 -17.36 -1.37
CA LYS A 209 12.18 -17.81 -0.72
C LYS A 209 12.45 -18.36 0.67
N ALA A 210 13.47 -19.21 0.83
CA ALA A 210 13.86 -19.72 2.15
C ALA A 210 14.23 -18.58 3.11
N GLN A 211 15.00 -17.58 2.65
CA GLN A 211 15.32 -16.40 3.45
C GLN A 211 14.06 -15.56 3.78
N LEU A 212 13.14 -15.39 2.82
CA LEU A 212 11.88 -14.71 3.06
C LEU A 212 11.04 -15.43 4.11
N LEU A 213 10.95 -16.76 4.06
CA LEU A 213 10.22 -17.57 5.04
C LEU A 213 10.84 -17.45 6.44
N LEU A 214 12.16 -17.44 6.56
CA LEU A 214 12.86 -17.18 7.84
C LEU A 214 12.55 -15.78 8.39
N ASN A 215 12.59 -14.76 7.51
CA ASN A 215 12.24 -13.39 7.88
C ASN A 215 10.77 -13.29 8.30
N LYS A 216 9.87 -13.95 7.56
CA LYS A 216 8.43 -14.01 7.87
C LYS A 216 8.19 -14.71 9.21
N GLU A 217 8.85 -15.84 9.47
CA GLU A 217 8.73 -16.54 10.74
C GLU A 217 9.21 -15.66 11.91
N THR A 218 10.32 -14.94 11.72
CA THR A 218 10.83 -13.99 12.72
C THR A 218 9.83 -12.86 12.97
N LEU A 219 9.26 -12.29 11.90
CA LEU A 219 8.20 -11.29 11.95
C LEU A 219 6.99 -11.81 12.74
N ASP A 220 6.44 -12.96 12.33
CA ASP A 220 5.24 -13.57 12.89
C ASP A 220 5.40 -13.95 14.37
N LYS A 221 6.57 -14.47 14.76
CA LYS A 221 6.80 -14.98 16.12
C LYS A 221 7.36 -13.93 17.07
N GLN A 222 8.15 -12.98 16.59
CA GLN A 222 8.92 -12.07 17.46
C GLN A 222 8.48 -10.61 17.41
N ILE A 223 7.84 -10.17 16.33
CA ILE A 223 7.48 -8.77 16.10
C ILE A 223 5.98 -8.58 16.18
N LEU A 224 5.20 -9.24 15.30
CA LEU A 224 3.73 -9.08 15.25
C LEU A 224 3.04 -9.28 16.61
N PRO A 225 3.41 -10.27 17.46
CA PRO A 225 2.76 -10.48 18.75
C PRO A 225 3.00 -9.34 19.75
N LYS A 226 4.02 -8.50 19.53
CA LYS A 226 4.33 -7.34 20.39
C LYS A 226 3.51 -6.10 20.03
N ILE A 227 2.73 -6.14 18.95
CA ILE A 227 1.93 -5.03 18.43
C ILE A 227 0.51 -5.13 18.98
N GLN A 228 0.23 -4.47 20.10
CA GLN A 228 -1.14 -4.42 20.66
C GLN A 228 -2.06 -3.58 19.78
N GLY A 229 -3.29 -4.06 19.57
CA GLY A 229 -4.35 -3.39 18.81
C GLY A 229 -4.39 -3.71 17.31
N GLY A 230 -3.36 -4.35 16.76
CA GLY A 230 -3.29 -4.75 15.34
C GLY A 230 -3.11 -3.59 14.36
N PHE A 231 -2.46 -3.86 13.23
CA PHE A 231 -2.19 -2.85 12.19
C PHE A 231 -3.46 -2.27 11.54
N SER A 232 -4.54 -3.04 11.49
CA SER A 232 -5.81 -2.61 10.90
C SER A 232 -6.44 -1.45 11.67
N VAL A 233 -6.38 -1.50 13.00
CA VAL A 233 -6.88 -0.42 13.87
C VAL A 233 -6.00 0.83 13.75
N PHE A 234 -4.68 0.66 13.67
CA PHE A 234 -3.74 1.76 13.47
C PHE A 234 -3.98 2.52 12.15
N SER A 235 -4.10 1.82 11.02
CA SER A 235 -4.33 2.44 9.71
C SER A 235 -5.70 3.15 9.65
N ALA A 236 -6.75 2.52 10.19
CA ALA A 236 -8.07 3.11 10.28
C ALA A 236 -8.06 4.40 11.14
N ASN A 237 -7.41 4.37 12.31
CA ASN A 237 -7.34 5.51 13.21
C ASN A 237 -6.48 6.65 12.64
N LYS A 238 -5.36 6.35 11.97
CA LYS A 238 -4.53 7.38 11.31
C LYS A 238 -5.35 8.18 10.29
N LYS A 239 -6.13 7.50 9.46
CA LYS A 239 -7.02 8.15 8.49
C LYS A 239 -8.09 8.98 9.20
N MET A 240 -8.81 8.35 10.14
CA MET A 240 -9.86 9.03 10.91
C MET A 240 -9.34 10.31 11.58
N PHE A 241 -8.17 10.25 12.22
CA PHE A 241 -7.54 11.39 12.87
C PHE A 241 -7.15 12.50 11.90
N THR A 242 -6.58 12.15 10.76
CA THR A 242 -6.25 13.12 9.72
C THR A 242 -7.50 13.83 9.20
N ASP A 243 -8.59 13.08 9.00
CA ASP A 243 -9.87 13.64 8.56
C ASP A 243 -10.48 14.56 9.63
N VAL A 244 -10.41 14.18 10.91
CA VAL A 244 -10.93 15.01 12.00
C VAL A 244 -10.16 16.32 12.14
N ILE A 245 -8.82 16.32 12.05
CA ILE A 245 -8.01 17.56 12.08
C ILE A 245 -8.49 18.52 10.99
N ARG A 246 -8.58 18.02 9.75
CA ARG A 246 -9.00 18.84 8.60
C ARG A 246 -10.41 19.38 8.79
N ASN A 247 -11.34 18.54 9.25
CA ASN A 247 -12.72 18.94 9.48
C ASN A 247 -12.85 20.00 10.58
N ASP A 248 -12.10 19.86 11.68
CA ASP A 248 -12.10 20.83 12.78
C ASP A 248 -11.57 22.20 12.34
N LEU A 249 -10.43 22.23 11.63
CA LEU A 249 -9.86 23.47 11.10
C LEU A 249 -10.79 24.15 10.09
N THR A 250 -11.36 23.36 9.17
CA THR A 250 -12.29 23.87 8.14
C THR A 250 -13.57 24.41 8.78
N SER A 251 -14.12 23.71 9.76
CA SER A 251 -15.31 24.15 10.51
C SER A 251 -15.05 25.46 11.27
N GLY A 252 -13.86 25.60 11.88
CA GLY A 252 -13.43 26.84 12.52
C GLY A 252 -13.38 28.02 11.53
N LEU A 253 -12.81 27.81 10.35
CA LEU A 253 -12.75 28.83 9.28
C LEU A 253 -14.15 29.25 8.82
N VAL A 254 -15.03 28.28 8.54
CA VAL A 254 -16.41 28.56 8.09
C VAL A 254 -17.17 29.41 9.11
N LYS A 255 -17.06 29.07 10.40
CA LYS A 255 -17.68 29.88 11.47
C LYS A 255 -17.16 31.32 11.50
N ALA A 256 -15.85 31.53 11.32
CA ALA A 256 -15.26 32.87 11.25
C ALA A 256 -15.72 33.65 10.01
N MET A 257 -15.86 33.00 8.85
CA MET A 257 -16.35 33.62 7.62
C MET A 257 -17.83 34.03 7.73
N VAL A 258 -18.67 33.24 8.41
CA VAL A 258 -20.07 33.63 8.70
C VAL A 258 -20.13 34.85 9.60
N ALA A 259 -19.20 34.96 10.56
CA ALA A 259 -19.15 36.10 11.46
C ALA A 259 -18.66 37.40 10.79
N GLN A 260 -17.86 37.33 9.71
CA GLN A 260 -17.26 38.51 9.08
C GLN A 260 -16.95 38.34 7.58
N GLU A 261 -17.61 39.12 6.71
CA GLU A 261 -17.49 39.04 5.25
C GLU A 261 -16.07 39.39 4.74
N ARG A 262 -15.31 40.21 5.49
CA ARG A 262 -13.89 40.47 5.16
C ARG A 262 -12.97 39.26 5.37
N ILE A 263 -13.30 38.35 6.30
CA ILE A 263 -12.55 37.09 6.46
C ILE A 263 -12.79 36.19 5.24
N LYS A 264 -14.00 36.20 4.68
CA LYS A 264 -14.33 35.48 3.44
C LYS A 264 -13.48 35.93 2.25
N LYS A 265 -13.11 37.21 2.17
CA LYS A 265 -12.17 37.71 1.14
C LYS A 265 -10.74 37.17 1.31
N GLN A 266 -10.41 36.59 2.45
CA GLN A 266 -9.11 35.95 2.75
C GLN A 266 -9.20 34.42 2.76
N GLU A 267 -10.32 33.84 2.31
CA GLU A 267 -10.57 32.40 2.35
C GLU A 267 -9.43 31.60 1.71
N THR A 268 -8.96 32.02 0.53
CA THR A 268 -7.89 31.33 -0.19
C THR A 268 -6.60 31.23 0.63
N GLU A 269 -6.17 32.32 1.27
CA GLU A 269 -4.98 32.34 2.12
C GLU A 269 -5.15 31.45 3.36
N LEU A 270 -6.33 31.53 4.00
CA LEU A 270 -6.61 30.77 5.22
C LEU A 270 -6.73 29.27 4.92
N ARG A 271 -7.28 28.88 3.77
CA ARG A 271 -7.27 27.49 3.29
C ARG A 271 -5.86 27.01 2.98
N ALA A 272 -5.02 27.84 2.37
CA ALA A 272 -3.61 27.50 2.15
C ALA A 272 -2.87 27.25 3.48
N TYR A 273 -3.17 28.02 4.53
CA TYR A 273 -2.61 27.79 5.86
C TYR A 273 -3.12 26.50 6.52
N ILE A 274 -4.39 26.12 6.30
CA ILE A 274 -4.89 24.80 6.70
C ILE A 274 -4.07 23.69 6.02
N GLU A 275 -3.80 23.80 4.72
CA GLU A 275 -2.99 22.80 4.03
C GLU A 275 -1.52 22.77 4.52
N ASP A 276 -0.93 23.89 4.91
CA ASP A 276 0.39 23.92 5.57
C ASP A 276 0.39 23.15 6.90
N ILE A 277 -0.66 23.32 7.72
CA ILE A 277 -0.85 22.52 8.95
C ILE A 277 -1.00 21.03 8.61
N MET A 278 -1.79 20.69 7.59
CA MET A 278 -1.98 19.30 7.15
C MET A 278 -0.67 18.68 6.65
N ASN A 279 0.17 19.45 5.96
CA ASN A 279 1.49 18.99 5.52
C ASN A 279 2.41 18.70 6.72
N LYS A 280 2.48 19.61 7.70
CA LYS A 280 3.24 19.38 8.94
C LYS A 280 2.76 18.14 9.71
N TRP A 281 1.44 17.92 9.74
CA TRP A 281 0.87 16.70 10.33
C TRP A 281 1.30 15.44 9.57
N ASN A 282 1.24 15.47 8.23
CA ASN A 282 1.67 14.33 7.39
C ASN A 282 3.17 14.05 7.54
N GLU A 283 4.01 15.08 7.60
CA GLU A 283 5.45 14.94 7.86
C GLU A 283 5.72 14.33 9.24
N TYR A 284 4.99 14.78 10.27
CA TYR A 284 5.06 14.20 11.60
C TYR A 284 4.68 12.71 11.57
N LEU A 285 3.60 12.36 10.86
CA LEU A 285 3.16 10.98 10.72
C LEU A 285 4.21 10.11 10.01
N ALA A 286 4.80 10.59 8.92
CA ALA A 286 5.85 9.88 8.20
C ALA A 286 7.09 9.65 9.08
N LYS A 287 7.52 10.68 9.81
CA LYS A 287 8.70 10.61 10.68
C LYS A 287 8.53 9.66 11.86
N ASN A 288 7.36 9.64 12.48
CA ASN A 288 7.14 8.91 13.74
C ASN A 288 6.47 7.55 13.55
N PHE A 289 5.86 7.30 12.38
CA PHE A 289 5.10 6.09 12.10
C PHE A 289 5.33 5.49 10.70
N GLY A 290 6.24 6.06 9.88
CA GLY A 290 6.48 5.57 8.51
C GLY A 290 7.00 4.13 8.47
N GLN A 291 7.81 3.74 9.45
CA GLN A 291 8.32 2.36 9.57
C GLN A 291 7.20 1.35 9.87
N ASP A 292 6.14 1.77 10.58
CA ASP A 292 5.00 0.91 10.88
C ASP A 292 4.12 0.67 9.63
N GLU A 293 4.08 1.64 8.70
CA GLU A 293 3.43 1.48 7.39
C GLU A 293 4.24 0.60 6.45
N GLU A 294 5.57 0.74 6.47
CA GLU A 294 6.49 -0.14 5.75
C GLU A 294 6.37 -1.59 6.23
N LEU A 295 6.18 -1.80 7.54
CA LEU A 295 5.93 -3.11 8.13
C LEU A 295 4.62 -3.74 7.65
N LEU A 296 3.53 -2.96 7.59
CA LEU A 296 2.23 -3.43 7.09
C LEU A 296 2.28 -3.80 5.61
N SER A 297 2.86 -2.92 4.79
CA SER A 297 3.00 -3.16 3.34
C SER A 297 3.90 -4.37 3.08
N ALA A 298 5.04 -4.48 3.75
CA ALA A 298 5.93 -5.63 3.62
C ALA A 298 5.27 -6.96 4.01
N THR A 299 4.42 -6.97 5.03
CA THR A 299 3.67 -8.19 5.43
C THR A 299 2.72 -8.63 4.32
N LYS A 300 1.94 -7.70 3.75
CA LYS A 300 1.02 -7.98 2.64
C LYS A 300 1.76 -8.37 1.37
N ASP A 301 2.85 -7.70 1.06
CA ASP A 301 3.67 -7.99 -0.11
C ASP A 301 4.34 -9.37 0.01
N THR A 302 4.74 -9.77 1.22
CA THR A 302 5.23 -11.12 1.51
C THR A 302 4.18 -12.18 1.18
N GLU A 303 2.94 -12.01 1.64
CA GLU A 303 1.84 -12.94 1.34
C GLU A 303 1.55 -13.02 -0.16
N ASN A 304 1.46 -11.87 -0.83
CA ASN A 304 1.21 -11.80 -2.27
C ASN A 304 2.32 -12.49 -3.07
N ILE A 305 3.59 -12.26 -2.72
CA ILE A 305 4.73 -12.87 -3.41
C ILE A 305 4.75 -14.39 -3.20
N LEU A 306 4.42 -14.88 -2.00
CA LEU A 306 4.35 -16.32 -1.75
C LEU A 306 3.22 -17.00 -2.54
N VAL A 307 2.09 -16.31 -2.74
CA VAL A 307 1.01 -16.82 -3.62
C VAL A 307 1.47 -16.86 -5.07
N LEU A 308 2.04 -15.75 -5.58
CA LEU A 308 2.54 -15.68 -6.95
C LEU A 308 3.67 -16.70 -7.22
N GLU A 309 4.53 -16.92 -6.23
CA GLU A 309 5.59 -17.92 -6.31
C GLU A 309 4.99 -19.33 -6.37
N LYS A 310 3.99 -19.64 -5.55
CA LYS A 310 3.31 -20.93 -5.61
C LYS A 310 2.63 -21.16 -6.95
N GLU A 311 1.93 -20.16 -7.47
CA GLU A 311 1.31 -20.23 -8.80
C GLU A 311 2.35 -20.46 -9.91
N LEU A 312 3.51 -19.80 -9.82
CA LEU A 312 4.62 -20.01 -10.74
C LEU A 312 5.23 -21.42 -10.58
N HIS A 313 5.41 -21.89 -9.35
CA HIS A 313 5.90 -23.23 -9.05
C HIS A 313 4.99 -24.28 -9.68
N ASP A 314 3.68 -24.21 -9.42
CA ASP A 314 2.68 -25.17 -9.91
C ASP A 314 2.51 -25.10 -11.44
N LYS A 315 2.90 -24.00 -12.08
CA LYS A 315 2.96 -23.85 -13.54
C LYS A 315 4.21 -24.50 -14.14
N ILE A 316 5.33 -24.53 -13.41
CA ILE A 316 6.60 -25.10 -13.89
C ILE A 316 6.68 -26.58 -13.55
N TYR A 317 6.33 -26.95 -12.33
CA TYR A 317 6.58 -28.27 -11.73
C TYR A 317 5.28 -29.02 -11.40
N ASP A 318 5.33 -30.34 -11.50
CA ASP A 318 4.29 -31.23 -10.99
C ASP A 318 4.46 -31.54 -9.52
N SER A 319 3.49 -32.27 -8.97
CA SER A 319 3.53 -32.76 -7.60
C SER A 319 4.68 -33.72 -7.30
N ALA A 320 5.35 -34.25 -8.32
CA ALA A 320 6.55 -35.07 -8.21
C ALA A 320 7.85 -34.28 -8.44
N GLY A 321 7.78 -32.96 -8.67
CA GLY A 321 8.93 -32.08 -8.91
C GLY A 321 9.45 -32.10 -10.36
N ASN A 322 8.73 -32.70 -11.30
CA ASN A 322 9.10 -32.72 -12.71
C ASN A 322 8.53 -31.51 -13.46
N ILE A 323 9.25 -31.05 -14.48
CA ILE A 323 8.77 -29.92 -15.30
C ILE A 323 7.59 -30.37 -16.19
N GLN A 324 6.46 -29.66 -16.13
CA GLN A 324 5.16 -30.13 -16.65
C GLN A 324 4.87 -29.90 -18.15
N SER A 325 5.67 -29.13 -18.91
CA SER A 325 5.20 -28.68 -20.24
C SER A 325 6.29 -28.46 -21.31
N LEU A 326 5.91 -28.75 -22.56
CA LEU A 326 6.67 -28.52 -23.80
C LEU A 326 6.56 -27.09 -24.36
N ASN A 327 5.57 -26.31 -23.93
CA ASN A 327 5.36 -24.93 -24.40
C ASN A 327 6.36 -23.92 -23.81
N ILE A 328 7.37 -24.43 -23.09
CA ILE A 328 8.33 -23.60 -22.38
C ILE A 328 9.56 -23.29 -23.26
N LEU A 329 9.78 -24.04 -24.34
CA LEU A 329 10.71 -23.62 -25.39
C LEU A 329 10.22 -22.31 -26.03
N GLY A 330 10.74 -21.18 -25.54
CA GLY A 330 10.56 -19.87 -26.15
C GLY A 330 9.74 -18.85 -25.36
N SER A 331 9.21 -19.16 -24.17
CA SER A 331 8.55 -18.12 -23.38
C SER A 331 9.58 -17.28 -22.61
N GLY A 332 10.20 -16.31 -23.27
CA GLY A 332 10.95 -15.24 -22.58
C GLY A 332 10.11 -14.62 -21.45
N ALA A 333 8.79 -14.70 -21.55
CA ALA A 333 7.83 -14.40 -20.48
C ALA A 333 8.02 -15.25 -19.21
N LEU A 334 8.21 -16.57 -19.27
CA LEU A 334 8.41 -17.38 -18.05
C LEU A 334 9.73 -17.02 -17.37
N LEU A 335 10.82 -16.88 -18.14
CA LEU A 335 12.11 -16.48 -17.58
C LEU A 335 12.04 -15.07 -16.96
N ALA A 336 11.29 -14.15 -17.59
CA ALA A 336 11.02 -12.83 -17.04
C ALA A 336 10.15 -12.89 -15.77
N ASP A 337 9.14 -13.77 -15.71
CA ASP A 337 8.30 -13.98 -14.54
C ASP A 337 9.14 -14.51 -13.36
N ILE A 338 9.98 -15.53 -13.59
CA ILE A 338 10.91 -16.05 -12.57
C ILE A 338 11.85 -14.93 -12.11
N ALA A 339 12.47 -14.17 -13.03
CA ALA A 339 13.36 -13.08 -12.68
C ALA A 339 12.67 -11.97 -11.88
N LYS A 340 11.43 -11.62 -12.24
CA LYS A 340 10.61 -10.61 -11.55
C LYS A 340 10.25 -11.06 -10.13
N ILE A 341 9.77 -12.30 -9.96
CA ILE A 341 9.47 -12.84 -8.63
C ILE A 341 10.75 -12.88 -7.80
N ASN A 342 11.88 -13.27 -8.38
CA ASN A 342 13.15 -13.32 -7.68
C ASN A 342 13.62 -11.93 -7.20
N SER A 343 13.47 -10.90 -8.03
CA SER A 343 13.74 -9.51 -7.64
C SER A 343 12.81 -9.02 -6.53
N ASN A 344 11.51 -9.36 -6.61
CA ASN A 344 10.51 -8.98 -5.61
C ASN A 344 10.81 -9.67 -4.27
N LEU A 345 11.13 -10.97 -4.28
CA LEU A 345 11.55 -11.72 -3.09
C LEU A 345 12.77 -11.07 -2.43
N ALA A 346 13.81 -10.75 -3.20
CA ALA A 346 15.01 -10.11 -2.68
C ALA A 346 14.69 -8.74 -2.05
N ASN A 347 13.88 -7.92 -2.71
CA ASN A 347 13.49 -6.60 -2.22
C ASN A 347 12.68 -6.68 -0.92
N VAL A 348 11.63 -7.50 -0.88
CA VAL A 348 10.80 -7.66 0.32
C VAL A 348 11.59 -8.30 1.45
N SER A 349 12.48 -9.25 1.14
CA SER A 349 13.38 -9.84 2.14
C SER A 349 14.32 -8.79 2.76
N ALA A 350 14.88 -7.87 1.96
CA ALA A 350 15.71 -6.77 2.46
C ALA A 350 14.91 -5.80 3.34
N ILE A 351 13.69 -5.44 2.93
CA ILE A 351 12.77 -4.60 3.73
C ILE A 351 12.48 -5.29 5.07
N LEU A 352 12.09 -6.57 5.06
CA LEU A 352 11.84 -7.33 6.28
C LEU A 352 13.07 -7.43 7.18
N SER A 353 14.27 -7.66 6.63
CA SER A 353 15.50 -7.68 7.44
C SER A 353 15.78 -6.33 8.10
N SER A 354 15.55 -5.21 7.40
CA SER A 354 15.67 -3.85 7.96
C SER A 354 14.66 -3.63 9.11
N LEU A 355 13.41 -4.03 8.90
CA LEU A 355 12.36 -3.96 9.91
C LEU A 355 12.68 -4.84 11.12
N ILE A 356 13.14 -6.07 10.91
CA ILE A 356 13.57 -6.99 11.98
C ILE A 356 14.70 -6.38 12.79
N ALA A 357 15.70 -5.77 12.15
CA ALA A 357 16.79 -5.08 12.85
C ALA A 357 16.26 -3.91 13.70
N THR A 358 15.29 -3.16 13.17
CA THR A 358 14.70 -1.98 13.82
C THR A 358 13.85 -2.36 15.04
N TYR A 359 13.02 -3.41 14.92
CA TYR A 359 12.10 -3.83 15.99
C TYR A 359 12.66 -4.93 16.91
N GLY A 360 13.79 -5.55 16.53
CA GLY A 360 14.44 -6.64 17.28
C GLY A 360 15.09 -6.21 18.60
N THR A 361 15.37 -4.92 18.80
CA THR A 361 16.11 -4.40 19.97
C THR A 361 15.27 -4.18 21.23
N GLY A 362 14.08 -4.77 21.32
CA GLY A 362 13.29 -4.80 22.57
C GLY A 362 12.42 -3.58 22.84
N ASN A 363 12.24 -2.68 21.85
CA ASN A 363 11.22 -1.64 21.93
C ASN A 363 9.82 -2.29 21.91
N THR A 364 9.06 -2.09 23.00
CA THR A 364 7.66 -2.51 23.07
C THR A 364 6.83 -1.69 22.08
N LEU A 365 6.33 -2.38 21.04
CA LEU A 365 5.36 -1.87 20.07
C LEU A 365 3.95 -1.69 20.65
N GLY A 366 3.71 -2.16 21.87
CA GLY A 366 2.40 -2.28 22.52
C GLY A 366 1.59 -0.99 22.74
N SER A 367 2.10 0.17 22.34
CA SER A 367 1.35 1.43 22.45
C SER A 367 1.27 2.20 21.14
N LEU A 368 1.44 1.58 19.98
CA LEU A 368 1.36 2.28 18.68
C LEU A 368 0.09 3.11 18.51
N ASN A 369 -1.07 2.49 18.79
CA ASN A 369 -2.35 3.19 18.76
C ASN A 369 -2.48 4.24 19.87
N ASP A 370 -1.91 4.00 21.04
CA ASP A 370 -1.94 4.95 22.16
C ASP A 370 -1.00 6.13 21.92
N LYS A 371 0.16 5.91 21.31
CA LYS A 371 1.11 6.93 20.83
C LYS A 371 0.48 7.74 19.72
N LEU A 372 -0.20 7.10 18.76
CA LEU A 372 -0.96 7.80 17.73
C LEU A 372 -2.07 8.64 18.35
N THR A 373 -2.85 8.07 19.27
CA THR A 373 -3.93 8.78 19.99
C THR A 373 -3.40 9.93 20.84
N THR A 374 -2.25 9.75 21.49
CA THR A 374 -1.59 10.77 22.32
C THR A 374 -1.02 11.89 21.47
N ALA A 375 -0.30 11.55 20.40
CA ALA A 375 0.22 12.51 19.43
C ALA A 375 -0.94 13.28 18.78
N TYR A 376 -2.00 12.59 18.40
CA TYR A 376 -3.22 13.20 17.88
C TYR A 376 -3.84 14.19 18.87
N LYS A 377 -4.06 13.79 20.13
CA LYS A 377 -4.61 14.68 21.17
C LYS A 377 -3.71 15.90 21.40
N ALA A 378 -2.40 15.74 21.40
CA ALA A 378 -1.46 16.83 21.59
C ALA A 378 -1.42 17.79 20.38
N GLN A 379 -1.29 17.24 19.17
CA GLN A 379 -1.15 18.02 17.94
C GLN A 379 -2.46 18.71 17.55
N ILE A 380 -3.64 18.08 17.76
CA ILE A 380 -4.92 18.77 17.57
C ILE A 380 -5.02 20.02 18.43
N LEU A 381 -4.71 19.89 19.71
CA LEU A 381 -4.86 21.02 20.62
C LEU A 381 -3.90 22.14 20.24
N ALA A 382 -2.67 21.82 19.83
CA ALA A 382 -1.69 22.79 19.34
C ALA A 382 -2.16 23.47 18.05
N TYR A 383 -2.47 22.70 16.99
CA TYR A 383 -2.89 23.25 15.70
C TYR A 383 -4.20 24.03 15.78
N ARG A 384 -5.15 23.56 16.58
CA ARG A 384 -6.39 24.28 16.85
C ARG A 384 -6.13 25.58 17.58
N ALA A 385 -5.27 25.60 18.59
CA ALA A 385 -4.93 26.82 19.32
C ALA A 385 -4.22 27.84 18.41
N ASP A 386 -3.25 27.41 17.61
CA ASP A 386 -2.53 28.27 16.67
C ASP A 386 -3.44 28.85 15.59
N PHE A 387 -4.30 28.02 14.99
CA PHE A 387 -5.25 28.48 13.98
C PHE A 387 -6.33 29.39 14.57
N THR A 388 -6.82 29.09 15.77
CA THR A 388 -7.79 29.95 16.48
C THR A 388 -7.18 31.31 16.77
N LYS A 389 -5.95 31.34 17.31
CA LYS A 389 -5.23 32.59 17.60
C LYS A 389 -4.99 33.42 16.34
N LEU A 390 -4.67 32.78 15.22
CA LEU A 390 -4.53 33.46 13.92
C LEU A 390 -5.87 34.10 13.50
N LEU A 391 -6.97 33.35 13.56
CA LEU A 391 -8.30 33.84 13.21
C LEU A 391 -8.76 34.99 14.12
N GLU A 392 -8.56 34.87 15.44
CA GLU A 392 -8.90 35.90 16.41
C GLU A 392 -8.12 37.20 16.16
N ASN A 393 -6.82 37.10 15.90
CA ASN A 393 -5.98 38.26 15.57
C ASN A 393 -6.46 38.95 14.28
N ARG A 394 -6.77 38.18 13.23
CA ARG A 394 -7.28 38.75 11.97
C ARG A 394 -8.65 39.40 12.18
N LEU A 395 -9.56 38.76 12.91
CA LEU A 395 -10.89 39.30 13.21
C LEU A 395 -10.80 40.61 14.01
N ASN A 396 -9.99 40.65 15.06
CA ASN A 396 -9.81 41.83 15.90
C ASN A 396 -9.26 43.03 15.10
N ASN A 397 -8.27 42.80 14.24
CA ASN A 397 -7.72 43.85 13.38
C ASN A 397 -8.78 44.39 12.41
N VAL A 398 -9.56 43.51 11.79
CA VAL A 398 -10.65 43.91 10.88
C VAL A 398 -11.70 44.75 11.60
N LEU A 399 -12.13 44.34 12.79
CA LEU A 399 -13.13 45.06 13.57
C LEU A 399 -12.63 46.44 14.02
N LEU A 400 -11.37 46.54 14.42
CA LEU A 400 -10.74 47.80 14.80
C LEU A 400 -10.68 48.77 13.60
N ASP A 401 -10.27 48.27 12.43
CA ASP A 401 -10.23 49.07 11.20
C ASP A 401 -11.62 49.56 10.79
N GLU A 402 -12.66 48.74 10.92
CA GLU A 402 -14.05 49.15 10.66
C GLU A 402 -14.54 50.21 11.64
N LYS A 403 -14.22 50.08 12.92
CA LYS A 403 -14.54 51.08 13.95
C LYS A 403 -13.87 52.41 13.67
N ASN A 404 -12.57 52.41 13.37
CA ASN A 404 -11.80 53.63 13.08
C ASN A 404 -12.32 54.35 11.82
N HIS A 405 -12.69 53.59 10.80
CA HIS A 405 -13.28 54.14 9.59
C HIS A 405 -14.65 54.78 9.84
N SER A 406 -15.54 54.10 10.56
CA SER A 406 -16.85 54.65 10.94
C SER A 406 -16.73 55.93 11.77
N GLN A 407 -15.77 55.97 12.70
CA GLN A 407 -15.45 57.18 13.47
C GLN A 407 -14.94 58.32 12.57
N THR A 408 -14.09 58.02 11.59
CA THR A 408 -13.58 59.03 10.66
C THR A 408 -14.70 59.66 9.83
N LEU A 409 -15.61 58.84 9.30
CA LEU A 409 -16.78 59.36 8.56
C LEU A 409 -17.67 60.25 9.43
N THR A 410 -17.84 59.91 10.70
CA THR A 410 -18.59 60.70 11.69
C THR A 410 -17.91 62.04 11.97
N LEU A 411 -16.59 62.07 12.12
CA LEU A 411 -15.82 63.31 12.32
C LEU A 411 -15.92 64.24 11.11
N ILE A 412 -15.91 63.70 9.89
CA ILE A 412 -16.13 64.49 8.67
C ILE A 412 -17.53 65.12 8.67
N ASP A 413 -18.56 64.37 9.08
CA ASP A 413 -19.93 64.92 9.20
C ASP A 413 -20.01 66.02 10.27
N GLN A 414 -19.33 65.84 11.41
CA GLN A 414 -19.28 66.85 12.47
C GLN A 414 -18.61 68.14 11.99
N GLU A 415 -17.46 68.05 11.33
CA GLU A 415 -16.79 69.22 10.74
C GLU A 415 -17.66 69.88 9.66
N GLU A 416 -18.43 69.11 8.87
CA GLU A 416 -19.38 69.66 7.91
C GLU A 416 -20.49 70.47 8.62
N GLN A 417 -21.05 69.94 9.72
CA GLN A 417 -22.07 70.63 10.49
C GLN A 417 -21.55 71.91 11.13
N ILE A 418 -20.33 71.89 11.68
CA ILE A 418 -19.67 73.09 12.22
C ILE A 418 -19.51 74.14 11.12
N LEU A 419 -19.07 73.74 9.92
CA LEU A 419 -18.95 74.67 8.80
C LEU A 419 -20.33 75.27 8.41
N LYS A 420 -21.38 74.45 8.28
CA LYS A 420 -22.74 74.92 7.94
C LYS A 420 -23.25 75.97 8.94
N GLN A 421 -23.05 75.74 10.24
CA GLN A 421 -23.45 76.69 11.28
C GLN A 421 -22.71 78.02 11.14
N ASN A 422 -21.39 77.97 10.93
CA ASN A 422 -20.58 79.18 10.75
C ASN A 422 -20.95 79.96 9.47
N LEU A 423 -21.28 79.27 8.37
CA LEU A 423 -21.66 79.91 7.10
C LEU A 423 -23.01 80.63 7.19
N GLY A 424 -23.93 80.21 8.06
CA GLY A 424 -25.24 80.83 8.23
C GLY A 424 -25.20 82.29 8.68
N ALA A 425 -24.11 82.71 9.35
CA ALA A 425 -23.95 84.06 9.90
C ALA A 425 -23.07 84.99 9.05
N VAL A 426 -22.49 84.50 7.94
CA VAL A 426 -21.43 85.22 7.20
C VAL A 426 -21.92 85.78 5.86
N VAL A 427 -21.72 87.08 5.67
CA VAL A 427 -22.05 87.78 4.41
C VAL A 427 -20.82 88.02 3.53
N SER A 428 -19.62 88.12 4.13
CA SER A 428 -18.36 88.38 3.41
C SER A 428 -17.84 87.15 2.66
N ALA A 429 -17.48 87.33 1.39
CA ALA A 429 -16.86 86.29 0.56
C ALA A 429 -15.47 85.89 1.07
N ASP A 430 -14.65 86.85 1.52
CA ASP A 430 -13.29 86.60 1.98
C ASP A 430 -13.27 85.81 3.30
N PHE A 431 -14.18 86.14 4.22
CA PHE A 431 -14.32 85.39 5.46
C PHE A 431 -14.89 83.98 5.21
N THR A 432 -15.82 83.85 4.27
CA THR A 432 -16.33 82.53 3.81
C THR A 432 -15.21 81.66 3.23
N GLU A 433 -14.31 82.24 2.44
CA GLU A 433 -13.17 81.54 1.85
C GLU A 433 -12.18 81.05 2.92
N GLN A 434 -11.89 81.85 3.94
CA GLN A 434 -11.01 81.44 5.05
C GLN A 434 -11.60 80.26 5.85
N LEU A 435 -12.89 80.30 6.17
CA LEU A 435 -13.57 79.20 6.87
C LEU A 435 -13.52 77.90 6.07
N ILE A 436 -13.77 77.98 4.76
CA ILE A 436 -13.79 76.80 3.87
C ILE A 436 -12.38 76.25 3.65
N LYS A 437 -11.35 77.10 3.60
CA LYS A 437 -9.95 76.65 3.56
C LYS A 437 -9.57 75.87 4.83
N SER A 438 -10.00 76.35 6.00
CA SER A 438 -9.77 75.66 7.28
C SER A 438 -10.49 74.30 7.31
N PHE A 439 -11.77 74.27 6.94
CA PHE A 439 -12.55 73.04 6.82
C PHE A 439 -11.90 72.02 5.86
N ASN A 440 -11.56 72.44 4.64
CA ASN A 440 -10.92 71.58 3.64
C ASN A 440 -9.62 70.96 4.18
N THR A 441 -8.82 71.74 4.92
CA THR A 441 -7.58 71.25 5.55
C THR A 441 -7.86 70.13 6.54
N LYS A 442 -8.87 70.28 7.39
CA LYS A 442 -9.24 69.28 8.41
C LYS A 442 -9.79 68.00 7.79
N ILE A 443 -10.74 68.10 6.86
CA ILE A 443 -11.33 66.90 6.26
C ILE A 443 -10.34 66.14 5.37
N LEU A 444 -9.39 66.83 4.72
CA LEU A 444 -8.29 66.18 4.01
C LEU A 444 -7.36 65.41 4.94
N ALA A 445 -7.05 65.94 6.13
CA ALA A 445 -6.24 65.25 7.13
C ALA A 445 -6.94 63.97 7.65
N LEU A 446 -8.25 64.04 7.87
CA LEU A 446 -9.08 62.90 8.27
C LEU A 446 -9.10 61.82 7.17
N ALA A 447 -9.37 62.21 5.91
CA ALA A 447 -9.37 61.28 4.80
C ALA A 447 -8.00 60.66 4.51
N LYS A 448 -6.91 61.40 4.71
CA LYS A 448 -5.54 60.88 4.59
C LYS A 448 -5.25 59.81 5.65
N THR A 449 -5.77 59.99 6.86
CA THR A 449 -5.59 59.05 7.97
C THR A 449 -6.35 57.74 7.74
N ASP A 450 -7.56 57.80 7.20
CA ASP A 450 -8.40 56.60 6.96
C ASP A 450 -8.09 55.91 5.62
N GLY A 451 -7.76 56.68 4.58
CA GLY A 451 -7.28 56.15 3.30
C GLY A 451 -8.31 55.35 2.47
N ARG A 452 -9.58 55.28 2.90
CA ARG A 452 -10.63 54.53 2.18
C ARG A 452 -11.27 55.34 1.06
N SER A 453 -11.64 54.62 -0.01
CA SER A 453 -12.15 55.21 -1.25
C SER A 453 -13.43 56.03 -1.05
N ASP A 454 -14.35 55.55 -0.22
CA ASP A 454 -15.60 56.24 0.13
C ASP A 454 -15.36 57.49 0.98
N THR A 455 -14.44 57.46 1.95
CA THR A 455 -14.01 58.64 2.70
C THR A 455 -13.39 59.70 1.78
N LEU A 456 -12.53 59.28 0.86
CA LEU A 456 -11.91 60.18 -0.14
C LEU A 456 -12.96 60.83 -1.05
N LYS A 457 -13.93 60.04 -1.55
CA LYS A 457 -15.05 60.55 -2.36
C LYS A 457 -15.90 61.57 -1.59
N LYS A 458 -16.26 61.25 -0.34
CA LYS A 458 -17.03 62.16 0.52
C LYS A 458 -16.30 63.49 0.70
N VAL A 459 -15.00 63.45 1.01
CA VAL A 459 -14.19 64.67 1.16
C VAL A 459 -14.10 65.48 -0.13
N GLN A 460 -13.86 64.84 -1.28
CA GLN A 460 -13.84 65.51 -2.57
C GLN A 460 -15.18 66.20 -2.89
N MET A 461 -16.28 65.50 -2.70
CA MET A 461 -17.63 66.06 -2.89
C MET A 461 -17.85 67.30 -2.00
N LEU A 462 -17.51 67.21 -0.71
CA LEU A 462 -17.65 68.33 0.23
C LEU A 462 -16.78 69.53 -0.19
N MET A 463 -15.52 69.29 -0.59
CA MET A 463 -14.63 70.36 -1.07
C MET A 463 -15.22 71.10 -2.28
N TYR A 464 -15.75 70.37 -3.27
CA TYR A 464 -16.38 70.98 -4.45
C TYR A 464 -17.62 71.80 -4.07
N ARG A 465 -18.50 71.24 -3.22
CA ARG A 465 -19.70 71.91 -2.71
C ARG A 465 -19.36 73.23 -2.02
N TYR A 466 -18.42 73.22 -1.08
CA TYR A 466 -18.13 74.42 -0.30
C TYR A 466 -17.31 75.45 -1.08
N ASN A 467 -16.37 75.03 -1.94
CA ASN A 467 -15.70 75.98 -2.84
C ASN A 467 -16.69 76.66 -3.81
N ARG A 468 -17.76 75.96 -4.21
CA ARG A 468 -18.85 76.54 -5.00
C ARG A 468 -19.61 77.61 -4.21
N ILE A 469 -19.83 77.42 -2.91
CA ILE A 469 -20.43 78.42 -2.02
C ILE A 469 -19.55 79.68 -1.94
N VAL A 470 -18.22 79.56 -1.80
CA VAL A 470 -17.29 80.71 -1.88
C VAL A 470 -17.48 81.46 -3.19
N THR A 471 -17.48 80.71 -4.29
CA THR A 471 -17.62 81.29 -5.64
C THR A 471 -18.95 82.01 -5.78
N GLN A 472 -20.03 81.45 -5.25
CA GLN A 472 -21.35 82.07 -5.26
C GLN A 472 -21.37 83.38 -4.45
N LYS A 473 -20.77 83.40 -3.25
CA LYS A 473 -20.65 84.65 -2.46
C LYS A 473 -19.86 85.74 -3.19
N LYS A 474 -18.84 85.37 -3.97
CA LYS A 474 -18.08 86.31 -4.82
C LYS A 474 -18.93 86.86 -5.97
N ILE A 475 -19.75 86.01 -6.59
CA ILE A 475 -20.73 86.41 -7.62
C ILE A 475 -21.75 87.38 -7.04
N ASP A 476 -22.22 87.10 -5.82
CA ASP A 476 -23.28 87.86 -5.14
C ASP A 476 -22.84 89.25 -4.63
N SER A 477 -21.58 89.63 -4.88
CA SER A 477 -21.05 90.95 -4.54
C SER A 477 -21.82 92.08 -5.23
N THR A 478 -22.07 93.17 -4.50
CA THR A 478 -22.76 94.36 -5.02
C THR A 478 -22.11 94.96 -6.26
N THR A 479 -20.80 94.77 -6.43
CA THR A 479 -20.02 95.22 -7.60
C THR A 479 -20.35 94.49 -8.91
N LEU A 480 -21.01 93.33 -8.83
CA LEU A 480 -21.31 92.48 -9.98
C LEU A 480 -22.79 92.41 -10.35
N ILE A 481 -23.67 93.04 -9.58
CA ILE A 481 -25.13 93.11 -9.81
C ILE A 481 -25.50 93.51 -11.26
N PRO A 482 -24.85 94.51 -11.89
CA PRO A 482 -25.19 94.92 -13.26
C PRO A 482 -25.04 93.80 -14.31
N TYR A 483 -24.31 92.73 -13.99
CA TYR A 483 -24.06 91.61 -14.90
C TYR A 483 -24.97 90.40 -14.66
N TYR A 484 -25.95 90.48 -13.73
CA TYR A 484 -26.82 89.34 -13.44
C TYR A 484 -27.74 88.98 -14.62
N GLY A 485 -28.09 89.96 -15.45
CA GLY A 485 -28.95 89.75 -16.62
C GLY A 485 -28.42 88.75 -17.63
N ILE A 486 -27.12 88.40 -17.60
CA ILE A 486 -26.51 87.39 -18.49
C ILE A 486 -26.33 86.00 -17.84
N ARG A 487 -26.68 85.83 -16.56
CA ARG A 487 -26.41 84.60 -15.79
C ARG A 487 -27.05 83.35 -16.39
N ALA A 488 -28.36 83.41 -16.62
CA ALA A 488 -29.14 82.27 -17.10
C ALA A 488 -28.66 81.77 -18.47
N SER A 489 -28.28 82.70 -19.36
CA SER A 489 -27.70 82.38 -20.67
C SER A 489 -26.34 81.70 -20.53
N LEU A 490 -25.48 82.20 -19.63
CA LEU A 490 -24.17 81.60 -19.36
C LEU A 490 -24.29 80.18 -18.77
N ASP A 491 -25.13 79.98 -17.75
CA ASP A 491 -25.35 78.67 -17.14
C ASP A 491 -25.87 77.65 -18.16
N SER A 492 -26.84 78.04 -18.99
CA SER A 492 -27.38 77.17 -20.06
C SER A 492 -26.32 76.82 -21.10
N THR A 493 -25.53 77.81 -21.54
CA THR A 493 -24.46 77.61 -22.52
C THR A 493 -23.38 76.67 -21.96
N LEU A 494 -22.96 76.87 -20.71
CA LEU A 494 -21.97 76.04 -20.04
C LEU A 494 -22.46 74.62 -19.82
N GLY A 495 -23.74 74.44 -19.46
CA GLY A 495 -24.36 73.12 -19.37
C GLY A 495 -24.25 72.34 -20.69
N ASN A 496 -24.59 72.97 -21.82
CA ASN A 496 -24.47 72.35 -23.14
C ASN A 496 -23.01 72.06 -23.53
N ILE A 497 -22.08 72.96 -23.19
CA ILE A 497 -20.64 72.74 -23.42
C ILE A 497 -20.14 71.54 -22.61
N PHE A 498 -20.49 71.44 -21.32
CA PHE A 498 -20.02 70.36 -20.47
C PHE A 498 -20.59 69.00 -20.91
N LEU A 499 -21.88 68.93 -21.26
CA LEU A 499 -22.49 67.76 -21.87
C LEU A 499 -21.79 67.35 -23.17
N SER A 500 -21.52 68.30 -24.06
CA SER A 500 -20.81 68.04 -25.31
C SER A 500 -19.37 67.55 -25.08
N LEU A 501 -18.66 68.14 -24.12
CA LEU A 501 -17.32 67.72 -23.73
C LEU A 501 -17.34 66.32 -23.12
N GLU A 502 -18.28 66.01 -22.24
CA GLU A 502 -18.41 64.70 -21.61
C GLU A 502 -18.64 63.61 -22.67
N ASN A 503 -19.54 63.87 -23.63
CA ASN A 503 -19.77 62.96 -24.75
C ASN A 503 -18.52 62.76 -25.64
N LYS A 504 -17.61 63.75 -25.68
CA LYS A 504 -16.43 63.70 -26.55
C LYS A 504 -15.20 63.07 -25.87
N VAL A 505 -14.96 63.34 -24.59
CA VAL A 505 -13.75 62.91 -23.89
C VAL A 505 -14.00 61.96 -22.72
N GLY A 506 -15.26 61.74 -22.34
CA GLY A 506 -15.65 60.91 -21.21
C GLY A 506 -15.58 61.62 -19.86
N LYS A 507 -16.45 61.18 -18.94
CA LYS A 507 -16.59 61.72 -17.57
C LYS A 507 -15.27 61.69 -16.78
N ASP A 508 -14.52 60.59 -16.85
CA ASP A 508 -13.26 60.43 -16.11
C ASP A 508 -12.19 61.45 -16.52
N VAL A 509 -12.11 61.78 -17.81
CA VAL A 509 -11.18 62.80 -18.30
C VAL A 509 -11.59 64.18 -17.78
N LEU A 510 -12.88 64.49 -17.74
CA LEU A 510 -13.37 65.76 -17.20
C LEU A 510 -13.11 65.89 -15.69
N LEU A 511 -13.30 64.81 -14.92
CA LEU A 511 -12.99 64.77 -13.48
C LEU A 511 -11.52 65.13 -13.17
N VAL A 512 -10.59 64.84 -14.09
CA VAL A 512 -9.18 65.22 -13.97
C VAL A 512 -8.90 66.64 -14.47
N LYS A 513 -9.54 67.08 -15.56
CA LYS A 513 -9.22 68.36 -16.21
C LYS A 513 -9.90 69.56 -15.57
N PHE A 514 -11.14 69.42 -15.12
CA PHE A 514 -11.93 70.51 -14.56
C PHE A 514 -11.33 71.14 -13.28
N PRO A 515 -10.74 70.39 -12.33
CA PRO A 515 -10.02 70.98 -11.21
C PRO A 515 -8.86 71.88 -11.68
N LEU A 516 -8.07 71.44 -12.67
CA LEU A 516 -6.97 72.21 -13.23
C LEU A 516 -7.45 73.51 -13.91
N ILE A 517 -8.62 73.48 -14.55
CA ILE A 517 -9.24 74.66 -15.13
C ILE A 517 -9.70 75.62 -14.04
N SER A 518 -10.32 75.11 -12.97
CA SER A 518 -10.69 75.92 -11.80
C SER A 518 -9.48 76.62 -11.17
N ASP A 519 -8.34 75.93 -11.06
CA ASP A 519 -7.10 76.53 -10.55
C ASP A 519 -6.58 77.65 -11.46
N LYS A 520 -6.62 77.45 -12.79
CA LYS A 520 -6.27 78.52 -13.75
C LYS A 520 -7.22 79.71 -13.64
N ILE A 521 -8.51 79.47 -13.40
CA ILE A 521 -9.48 80.55 -13.16
C ILE A 521 -9.10 81.32 -11.88
N ASN A 522 -8.73 80.64 -10.79
CA ASN A 522 -8.27 81.30 -9.56
C ASN A 522 -7.07 82.21 -9.80
N VAL A 523 -6.08 81.76 -10.59
CA VAL A 523 -4.92 82.59 -10.97
C VAL A 523 -5.36 83.84 -11.73
N LEU A 524 -6.25 83.69 -12.72
CA LEU A 524 -6.76 84.81 -13.51
C LEU A 524 -7.56 85.81 -12.66
N LEU A 525 -8.36 85.33 -11.71
CA LEU A 525 -9.14 86.18 -10.80
C LEU A 525 -8.26 87.05 -9.87
N GLY A 526 -7.01 86.65 -9.64
CA GLY A 526 -6.00 87.44 -8.93
C GLY A 526 -5.38 88.59 -9.76
N THR A 527 -5.69 88.67 -11.06
CA THR A 527 -5.20 89.74 -11.95
C THR A 527 -6.21 90.89 -12.09
N ASN A 528 -5.79 91.98 -12.73
CA ASN A 528 -6.62 93.17 -12.91
C ASN A 528 -7.59 93.02 -14.09
N LEU A 529 -8.66 92.23 -13.88
CA LEU A 529 -9.72 91.98 -14.85
C LEU A 529 -10.85 93.01 -14.76
N SER A 530 -11.49 93.29 -15.90
CA SER A 530 -12.76 94.02 -15.90
C SER A 530 -13.84 93.30 -15.10
N ALA A 531 -14.77 94.04 -14.50
CA ALA A 531 -15.86 93.46 -13.70
C ALA A 531 -16.69 92.43 -14.48
N LYS A 532 -16.93 92.70 -15.77
CA LYS A 532 -17.60 91.75 -16.70
C LYS A 532 -16.83 90.44 -16.84
N ASN A 533 -15.52 90.48 -17.09
CA ASN A 533 -14.71 89.27 -17.26
C ASN A 533 -14.56 88.49 -15.95
N ARG A 534 -14.43 89.20 -14.82
CA ARG A 534 -14.41 88.61 -13.48
C ARG A 534 -15.72 87.86 -13.20
N TYR A 535 -16.86 88.46 -13.51
CA TYR A 535 -18.17 87.83 -13.38
C TYR A 535 -18.28 86.54 -14.21
N THR A 536 -17.92 86.61 -15.50
CA THR A 536 -17.97 85.43 -16.39
C THR A 536 -17.09 84.28 -15.88
N LEU A 537 -15.86 84.57 -15.44
CA LEU A 537 -14.96 83.54 -14.91
C LEU A 537 -15.50 82.88 -13.63
N LEU A 538 -16.09 83.65 -12.71
CA LEU A 538 -16.73 83.09 -11.50
C LEU A 538 -17.95 82.23 -11.84
N VAL A 539 -18.75 82.62 -12.84
CA VAL A 539 -19.88 81.81 -13.33
C VAL A 539 -19.38 80.48 -13.89
N VAL A 540 -18.32 80.50 -14.72
CA VAL A 540 -17.68 79.29 -15.25
C VAL A 540 -17.18 78.39 -14.12
N GLN A 541 -16.45 78.95 -13.15
CA GLN A 541 -15.92 78.20 -12.02
C GLN A 541 -17.03 77.57 -11.17
N SER A 542 -18.12 78.30 -10.89
CA SER A 542 -19.26 77.79 -10.15
C SER A 542 -19.92 76.60 -10.86
N ASN A 543 -20.05 76.64 -12.19
CA ASN A 543 -20.55 75.51 -12.98
C ASN A 543 -19.58 74.33 -12.99
N ILE A 544 -18.27 74.57 -13.09
CA ILE A 544 -17.24 73.52 -13.01
C ILE A 544 -17.35 72.78 -11.66
N LEU A 545 -17.42 73.52 -10.55
CA LEU A 545 -17.50 72.95 -9.22
C LEU A 545 -18.82 72.18 -9.00
N LYS A 546 -19.93 72.68 -9.57
CA LYS A 546 -21.21 71.95 -9.57
C LYS A 546 -21.09 70.61 -10.31
N TYR A 547 -20.50 70.62 -11.51
CA TYR A 547 -20.28 69.40 -12.28
C TYR A 547 -19.44 68.39 -11.50
N LEU A 548 -18.34 68.85 -10.90
CA LEU A 548 -17.46 68.00 -10.09
C LEU A 548 -18.16 67.42 -8.85
N GLU A 549 -18.98 68.22 -8.16
CA GLU A 549 -19.81 67.74 -7.06
C GLU A 549 -20.76 66.62 -7.51
N ASP A 550 -21.52 66.86 -8.59
CA ASP A 550 -22.52 65.91 -9.09
C ASP A 550 -21.86 64.64 -9.66
N ALA A 551 -20.68 64.76 -10.26
CA ALA A 551 -19.94 63.64 -10.81
C ALA A 551 -19.28 62.75 -9.74
N THR A 552 -19.09 63.26 -8.51
CA THR A 552 -18.46 62.59 -7.37
C THR A 552 -19.48 61.91 -6.43
N LYS A 553 -20.77 62.25 -6.56
CA LYS A 553 -21.88 61.50 -5.93
C LYS A 553 -21.98 60.10 -6.54
#